data_AF-E1Z7L6-F1
#
_entry.id   AF-E1Z7L6-F1
#
_cell.length_a   1.000
_cell.length_b   1.000
_cell.length_c   1.000
_cell.angle_alpha   90.00
_cell.angle_beta   90.00
_cell.angle_gamma   90.00
#
_symmetry.space_group_name_H-M   'P 1'
#
loop_
_entity.id
_entity.type
_entity.pdbx_description
1 polymer ?
#
loop_
_entity_poly.entity_id
_entity_poly.type
_entity_poly.pdbx_seq_one_letter_code
_entity_poly.pdbx_strand_id
1 'polypeptide(L)'
;DLLGVAFPLRPVGILRSCFSRRNGTPRQPLLVPAARARLTLRPGLSGDFLEGLGQYSHCWVLYIFHENTDLQRLWQPERDSGVRAKIRRAVPRLDGGKMGVFATRSPHRPCPIGLSVAQVVAVEGRTLVLGGADIVDGSPILDIKPFVPFCDNVHAATAPPWVAAKVRGGCSFVLAACFIAALRRAFTKHATQLGQRSLYCGFEQYRELVEQVLSRDIRSHTQRIK
;
A
#
# COMPACT_ATOMS: atom_id res chain seq x y z
N ASP A 1 33.92 -8.38 5.05
CA ASP A 1 32.59 -8.98 5.26
C ASP A 1 31.56 -7.87 5.36
N LEU A 2 30.56 -7.85 4.47
CA LEU A 2 29.52 -6.80 4.42
C LEU A 2 28.31 -7.12 5.29
N LEU A 3 28.25 -8.32 5.89
CA LEU A 3 27.08 -8.77 6.67
C LEU A 3 26.86 -7.96 7.96
N GLY A 4 27.89 -7.28 8.47
CA GLY A 4 27.80 -6.40 9.65
C GLY A 4 27.53 -4.93 9.33
N VAL A 5 27.41 -4.54 8.05
CA VAL A 5 27.29 -3.14 7.65
C VAL A 5 25.82 -2.75 7.47
N ALA A 6 25.38 -1.70 8.17
CA ALA A 6 24.09 -1.08 7.94
C ALA A 6 24.17 -0.08 6.77
N PHE A 7 23.21 -0.13 5.85
CA PHE A 7 23.12 0.81 4.72
C PHE A 7 22.16 1.96 5.08
N PRO A 8 22.65 3.20 5.23
CA PRO A 8 21.79 4.32 5.55
C PRO A 8 20.91 4.68 4.35
N LEU A 9 19.60 4.54 4.50
CA LEU A 9 18.62 4.94 3.50
C LEU A 9 17.87 6.18 3.98
N ARG A 10 17.89 7.24 3.18
CA ARG A 10 17.11 8.45 3.45
C ARG A 10 15.91 8.47 2.51
N PRO A 11 14.67 8.60 3.01
CA PRO A 11 13.48 8.61 2.16
C PRO A 11 13.56 9.67 1.05
N VAL A 12 13.12 9.31 -0.16
CA VAL A 12 13.01 10.22 -1.32
C VAL A 12 11.76 11.08 -1.22
N GLY A 13 10.74 10.64 -0.48
CA GLY A 13 9.48 11.38 -0.33
C GLY A 13 8.58 10.79 0.74
N ILE A 14 7.42 11.42 0.92
CA ILE A 14 6.35 10.94 1.79
C ILE A 14 5.10 10.70 0.95
N LEU A 15 4.43 9.60 1.21
CA LEU A 15 3.19 9.25 0.55
C LEU A 15 1.99 9.62 1.42
N ARG A 16 1.06 10.37 0.84
CA ARG A 16 -0.28 10.63 1.37
C ARG A 16 -1.28 9.69 0.71
N SER A 17 -2.08 8.99 1.50
CA SER A 17 -2.96 7.91 1.04
C SER A 17 -4.38 8.11 1.52
N CYS A 18 -5.34 7.53 0.82
CA CYS A 18 -6.71 7.42 1.33
C CYS A 18 -6.84 6.48 2.55
N PHE A 19 -5.80 5.72 2.89
CA PHE A 19 -5.78 4.84 4.06
C PHE A 19 -4.99 5.46 5.22
N SER A 20 -5.70 6.05 6.18
CA SER A 20 -5.10 6.75 7.32
C SER A 20 -4.48 5.83 8.38
N ARG A 21 -4.78 4.53 8.36
CA ARG A 21 -4.27 3.53 9.31
C ARG A 21 -4.05 2.20 8.58
N ARG A 22 -3.14 1.36 9.07
CA ARG A 22 -2.96 -0.02 8.57
C ARG A 22 -4.23 -0.86 8.58
N ASN A 23 -5.14 -0.61 9.54
CA ASN A 23 -6.43 -1.29 9.60
C ASN A 23 -7.35 -0.74 8.52
N GLY A 24 -7.69 -1.58 7.53
CA GLY A 24 -8.44 -1.11 6.37
C GLY A 24 -7.55 -0.57 5.25
N THR A 25 -6.24 -0.82 5.28
CA THR A 25 -5.41 -0.75 4.07
C THR A 25 -5.46 -2.11 3.34
N PRO A 26 -5.53 -2.14 2.00
CA PRO A 26 -5.47 -3.39 1.24
C PRO A 26 -4.22 -4.21 1.60
N ARG A 27 -4.35 -5.54 1.56
CA ARG A 27 -3.26 -6.45 1.92
C ARG A 27 -2.25 -6.65 0.79
N GLN A 28 -2.66 -6.37 -0.43
CA GLN A 28 -1.88 -6.55 -1.65
C GLN A 28 -2.22 -5.39 -2.60
N PRO A 29 -1.31 -5.05 -3.52
CA PRO A 29 -1.52 -3.96 -4.47
C PRO A 29 -2.69 -4.24 -5.41
N LEU A 30 -3.27 -3.18 -5.98
CA LEU A 30 -4.29 -3.23 -7.03
C LEU A 30 -5.62 -3.94 -6.66
N LEU A 31 -5.81 -4.38 -5.40
CA LEU A 31 -7.09 -4.94 -4.94
C LEU A 31 -8.24 -3.92 -4.97
N VAL A 32 -7.90 -2.64 -4.80
CA VAL A 32 -8.81 -1.49 -4.85
C VAL A 32 -8.24 -0.48 -5.85
N PRO A 33 -8.47 -0.64 -7.18
CA PRO A 33 -7.95 0.28 -8.20
C PRO A 33 -8.27 1.76 -7.99
N ALA A 34 -9.42 2.07 -7.38
CA ALA A 34 -9.84 3.42 -7.04
C ALA A 34 -9.05 4.03 -5.86
N ALA A 35 -8.22 3.26 -5.15
CA ALA A 35 -7.37 3.78 -4.07
C ALA A 35 -6.37 4.79 -4.62
N ARG A 36 -6.49 6.05 -4.18
CA ARG A 36 -5.60 7.14 -4.58
C ARG A 36 -4.55 7.44 -3.52
N ALA A 37 -3.36 7.78 -3.98
CA ALA A 37 -2.29 8.31 -3.14
C ALA A 37 -1.51 9.41 -3.88
N ARG A 38 -0.87 10.31 -3.12
CA ARG A 38 0.05 11.34 -3.62
C ARG A 38 1.40 11.14 -2.94
N LEU A 39 2.43 10.83 -3.72
CA LEU A 39 3.80 10.80 -3.26
C LEU A 39 4.43 12.15 -3.56
N THR A 40 4.90 12.86 -2.54
CA THR A 40 5.63 14.12 -2.72
C THR A 40 7.10 13.93 -2.38
N LEU A 41 7.99 14.29 -3.30
CA LEU A 41 9.44 14.23 -3.08
C LEU A 41 9.86 15.20 -1.96
N ARG A 42 10.87 14.79 -1.19
CA ARG A 42 11.43 15.60 -0.10
C ARG A 42 11.97 16.95 -0.60
N PRO A 43 12.05 17.97 0.25
CA PRO A 43 12.80 19.19 -0.08
C PRO A 43 14.25 18.83 -0.43
N GLY A 44 14.70 19.21 -1.63
CA GLY A 44 16.04 18.91 -2.16
C GLY A 44 16.07 17.93 -3.35
N LEU A 45 14.95 17.30 -3.71
CA LEU A 45 14.81 16.61 -5.00
C LEU A 45 13.90 17.45 -5.91
N SER A 46 14.36 17.77 -7.12
CA SER A 46 13.57 18.50 -8.13
C SER A 46 12.49 17.59 -8.74
N GLY A 47 11.58 18.18 -9.51
CA GLY A 47 10.56 17.43 -10.26
C GLY A 47 11.16 16.57 -11.37
N ASP A 48 12.34 16.93 -11.84
CA ASP A 48 13.07 16.26 -12.93
C ASP A 48 13.37 14.79 -12.62
N PHE A 49 13.47 14.43 -11.33
CA PHE A 49 13.58 13.02 -10.90
C PHE A 49 12.36 12.16 -11.28
N LEU A 50 11.22 12.77 -11.61
CA LEU A 50 9.99 12.10 -12.06
C LEU A 50 9.76 12.26 -13.57
N GLU A 51 10.65 12.96 -14.29
CA GLU A 51 10.51 13.15 -15.73
C GLU A 51 10.50 11.79 -16.47
N GLY A 52 9.65 11.66 -17.48
CA GLY A 52 9.45 10.40 -18.21
C GLY A 52 8.62 9.35 -17.46
N LEU A 53 8.45 9.43 -16.14
CA LEU A 53 7.67 8.44 -15.38
C LEU A 53 6.19 8.40 -15.81
N GLY A 54 5.64 9.54 -16.24
CA GLY A 54 4.28 9.65 -16.77
C GLY A 54 4.03 8.89 -18.08
N GLN A 55 5.08 8.40 -18.75
CA GLN A 55 4.97 7.56 -19.95
C GLN A 55 4.67 6.09 -19.60
N TYR A 56 4.86 5.69 -18.34
CA TYR A 56 4.57 4.35 -17.85
C TYR A 56 3.16 4.32 -17.25
N SER A 57 2.44 3.22 -17.48
CA SER A 57 1.13 3.03 -16.84
C SER A 57 1.23 2.70 -15.35
N HIS A 58 2.34 2.07 -14.95
CA HIS A 58 2.56 1.58 -13.59
C HIS A 58 4.01 1.79 -13.15
N CYS A 59 4.21 1.85 -11.83
CA CYS A 59 5.52 1.91 -11.20
C CYS A 59 5.58 1.01 -9.96
N TRP A 60 6.78 0.52 -9.67
CA TRP A 60 7.13 -0.01 -8.36
C TRP A 60 7.39 1.12 -7.38
N VAL A 61 6.87 0.97 -6.17
CA VAL A 61 7.10 1.85 -5.03
C VAL A 61 7.70 1.03 -3.89
N LEU A 62 8.92 1.39 -3.48
CA LEU A 62 9.59 0.82 -2.32
C LEU A 62 9.40 1.76 -1.13
N TYR A 63 8.87 1.25 -0.02
CA TYR A 63 8.50 2.08 1.13
C TYR A 63 8.85 1.41 2.45
N ILE A 64 8.82 2.16 3.55
CA ILE A 64 9.00 1.60 4.89
C ILE A 64 7.64 1.33 5.53
N PHE A 65 7.47 0.15 6.14
CA PHE A 65 6.33 -0.17 6.99
C PHE A 65 6.38 0.61 8.32
N HIS A 66 6.22 1.93 8.25
CA HIS A 66 6.45 2.86 9.36
C HIS A 66 5.50 2.69 10.56
N GLU A 67 4.31 2.09 10.37
CA GLU A 67 3.41 1.70 11.47
C GLU A 67 3.70 0.30 12.05
N ASN A 68 4.81 -0.34 11.66
CA ASN A 68 5.21 -1.62 12.23
C ASN A 68 5.63 -1.42 13.70
N THR A 69 5.07 -2.22 14.59
CA THR A 69 5.31 -2.15 16.04
C THR A 69 6.75 -2.53 16.43
N ASP A 70 7.50 -3.18 15.54
CA ASP A 70 8.85 -3.67 15.84
C ASP A 70 9.97 -2.71 15.41
N LEU A 71 9.66 -1.56 14.76
CA LEU A 71 10.70 -0.68 14.19
C LEU A 71 11.71 -0.17 15.19
N GLN A 72 11.25 0.28 16.36
CA GLN A 72 12.14 0.77 17.42
C GLN A 72 13.07 -0.33 17.94
N ARG A 73 12.69 -1.61 17.84
CA ARG A 73 13.53 -2.75 18.20
C ARG A 73 14.49 -3.12 17.07
N LEU A 74 14.03 -3.02 15.82
CA LEU A 74 14.82 -3.33 14.62
C LEU A 74 15.99 -2.36 14.40
N TRP A 75 15.86 -1.11 14.84
CA TRP A 75 16.89 -0.08 14.66
C TRP A 75 17.75 0.16 15.91
N GLN A 76 17.66 -0.73 16.91
CA GLN A 76 18.58 -0.74 18.04
C GLN A 76 19.85 -1.52 17.67
N PRO A 77 21.04 -0.90 17.71
CA PRO A 77 22.29 -1.51 17.26
C PRO A 77 22.70 -2.78 18.03
N GLU A 78 22.25 -2.91 19.28
CA GLU A 78 22.79 -3.90 20.23
C GLU A 78 22.01 -5.24 20.26
N ARG A 79 20.94 -5.39 19.47
CA ARG A 79 20.10 -6.60 19.49
C ARG A 79 19.79 -7.11 18.09
N ASP A 80 20.71 -7.91 17.55
CA ASP A 80 20.50 -8.72 16.35
C ASP A 80 19.41 -9.82 16.53
N SER A 81 18.77 -9.90 17.70
CA SER A 81 17.96 -11.04 18.15
C SER A 81 16.45 -10.82 18.18
N GLY A 82 15.93 -9.69 17.66
CA GLY A 82 14.51 -9.32 17.83
C GLY A 82 13.52 -9.87 16.80
N VAL A 83 13.97 -10.32 15.63
CA VAL A 83 13.06 -10.63 14.51
C VAL A 83 12.58 -12.07 14.59
N ARG A 84 11.26 -12.25 14.74
CA ARG A 84 10.67 -13.59 14.72
C ARG A 84 10.86 -14.21 13.33
N ALA A 85 11.73 -15.21 13.23
CA ALA A 85 11.97 -15.96 12.00
C ALA A 85 10.70 -16.60 11.42
N LYS A 86 9.74 -16.96 12.28
CA LYS A 86 8.46 -17.57 11.93
C LYS A 86 7.28 -16.66 12.29
N ILE A 87 6.37 -16.44 11.35
CA ILE A 87 5.22 -15.54 11.53
C ILE A 87 3.94 -16.36 11.66
N ARG A 88 3.36 -16.37 12.87
CA ARG A 88 2.09 -17.05 13.20
C ARG A 88 0.85 -16.30 12.68
N ARG A 89 0.97 -14.99 12.41
CA ARG A 89 -0.16 -14.08 12.15
C ARG A 89 -0.35 -13.67 10.68
N ALA A 90 0.52 -14.10 9.76
CA ALA A 90 0.55 -13.59 8.38
C ALA A 90 0.17 -14.60 7.30
N VAL A 91 -0.27 -15.80 7.67
CA VAL A 91 -0.97 -16.68 6.73
C VAL A 91 -2.41 -16.80 7.18
N PRO A 92 -3.32 -15.91 6.73
CA PRO A 92 -4.75 -15.96 7.07
C PRO A 92 -5.45 -17.29 6.70
N ARG A 93 -4.73 -18.23 6.08
CA ARG A 93 -5.25 -19.40 5.37
C ARG A 93 -4.51 -20.70 5.70
N LEU A 94 -3.71 -20.71 6.78
CA LEU A 94 -2.92 -21.88 7.19
C LEU A 94 -3.38 -22.47 8.53
N ASP A 95 -4.62 -22.21 8.97
CA ASP A 95 -5.25 -22.82 10.16
C ASP A 95 -4.32 -22.95 11.38
N GLY A 96 -3.55 -21.90 11.69
CA GLY A 96 -2.63 -21.86 12.84
C GLY A 96 -1.18 -22.25 12.56
N GLY A 97 -0.83 -22.62 11.32
CA GLY A 97 0.53 -22.89 10.87
C GLY A 97 1.45 -21.65 10.88
N LYS A 98 2.77 -21.89 10.93
CA LYS A 98 3.81 -20.84 10.96
C LYS A 98 4.71 -20.96 9.74
N MET A 99 4.85 -19.89 8.95
CA MET A 99 5.79 -19.84 7.82
C MET A 99 6.98 -18.95 8.13
N GLY A 100 8.11 -19.22 7.48
CA GLY A 100 9.29 -18.34 7.54
C GLY A 100 8.97 -16.96 6.96
N VAL A 101 9.51 -15.89 7.54
CA VAL A 101 9.18 -14.51 7.13
C VAL A 101 9.41 -14.24 5.64
N PHE A 102 10.50 -14.78 5.08
CA PHE A 102 10.85 -14.60 3.66
C PHE A 102 9.95 -15.38 2.70
N ALA A 103 9.22 -16.39 3.18
CA ALA A 103 8.16 -17.04 2.42
C ALA A 103 6.84 -16.25 2.44
N THR A 104 6.80 -15.07 3.08
CA THR A 104 5.59 -14.25 3.23
C THR A 104 5.85 -12.79 2.86
N ARG A 105 4.78 -12.02 2.65
CA ARG A 105 4.81 -10.56 2.50
C ARG A 105 4.48 -9.82 3.81
N SER A 106 4.86 -10.38 4.95
CA SER A 106 4.61 -9.74 6.25
C SER A 106 5.44 -8.47 6.44
N PRO A 107 4.87 -7.42 7.07
CA PRO A 107 5.62 -6.22 7.42
C PRO A 107 6.64 -6.45 8.56
N HIS A 108 6.44 -7.49 9.38
CA HIS A 108 7.32 -7.86 10.50
C HIS A 108 8.52 -8.66 10.00
N ARG A 109 9.51 -7.98 9.42
CA ARG A 109 10.69 -8.58 8.76
C ARG A 109 11.98 -7.81 9.09
N PRO A 110 13.18 -8.41 8.90
CA PRO A 110 14.44 -7.76 9.29
C PRO A 110 14.65 -6.39 8.65
N CYS A 111 14.42 -6.28 7.35
CA CYS A 111 14.31 -5.01 6.65
C CYS A 111 12.83 -4.74 6.39
N PRO A 112 12.18 -3.80 7.11
CA PRO A 112 10.74 -3.52 7.01
C PRO A 112 10.38 -2.73 5.74
N ILE A 113 10.87 -3.21 4.60
CA ILE A 113 10.65 -2.66 3.27
C ILE A 113 9.41 -3.30 2.66
N GLY A 114 8.46 -2.47 2.27
CA GLY A 114 7.31 -2.82 1.45
C GLY A 114 7.62 -2.61 -0.04
N LEU A 115 6.96 -3.42 -0.86
CA LEU A 115 7.01 -3.36 -2.32
C LEU A 115 5.57 -3.33 -2.84
N SER A 116 5.22 -2.28 -3.55
CA SER A 116 3.90 -2.10 -4.16
C SER A 116 4.01 -1.78 -5.63
N VAL A 117 3.12 -2.34 -6.45
CA VAL A 117 2.89 -1.88 -7.82
C VAL A 117 1.68 -0.97 -7.80
N ALA A 118 1.82 0.24 -8.33
CA ALA A 118 0.76 1.23 -8.38
C ALA A 118 0.63 1.80 -9.78
N GLN A 119 -0.58 2.22 -10.15
CA GLN A 119 -0.83 2.93 -11.39
C GLN A 119 -0.27 4.35 -11.29
N VAL A 120 0.43 4.80 -12.33
CA VAL A 120 0.82 6.20 -12.47
C VAL A 120 -0.37 6.96 -13.06
N VAL A 121 -1.01 7.81 -12.27
CA VAL A 121 -2.18 8.59 -12.68
C VAL A 121 -1.74 9.94 -13.28
N ALA A 122 -0.81 10.62 -12.62
CA ALA A 122 -0.27 11.89 -13.08
C ALA A 122 1.09 12.16 -12.43
N VAL A 123 1.92 12.95 -13.12
CA VAL A 123 3.17 13.53 -12.58
C VAL A 123 2.98 15.05 -12.56
N GLU A 124 3.04 15.65 -11.38
CA GLU A 124 2.74 17.05 -11.10
C GLU A 124 3.92 17.70 -10.37
N GLY A 125 4.91 18.19 -11.12
CA GLY A 125 6.14 18.74 -10.57
C GLY A 125 6.88 17.72 -9.69
N ARG A 126 6.90 17.93 -8.37
CA ARG A 126 7.53 17.02 -7.39
C ARG A 126 6.58 15.97 -6.81
N THR A 127 5.37 15.84 -7.37
CA THR A 127 4.32 14.96 -6.86
C THR A 127 3.94 13.91 -7.90
N LEU A 128 3.91 12.66 -7.47
CA LEU A 128 3.40 11.53 -8.24
C LEU A 128 2.02 11.14 -7.69
N VAL A 129 1.00 11.20 -8.55
CA VAL A 129 -0.36 10.75 -8.22
C VAL A 129 -0.49 9.28 -8.61
N LEU A 130 -0.90 8.46 -7.65
CA LEU A 130 -0.94 7.00 -7.76
C LEU A 130 -2.37 6.47 -7.65
N GLY A 131 -2.65 5.40 -8.40
CA GLY A 131 -3.87 4.59 -8.34
C GLY A 131 -3.59 3.16 -7.90
N GLY A 132 -4.58 2.48 -7.30
CA GLY A 132 -4.44 1.10 -6.84
C GLY A 132 -3.46 0.91 -5.67
N ALA A 133 -3.13 1.97 -4.94
CA ALA A 133 -2.15 1.92 -3.86
C ALA A 133 -2.64 1.10 -2.66
N ASP A 134 -1.73 0.37 -2.02
CA ASP A 134 -1.95 -0.42 -0.78
C ASP A 134 -1.04 0.06 0.37
N ILE A 135 -0.69 1.35 0.36
CA ILE A 135 0.27 1.97 1.27
C ILE A 135 -0.47 2.88 2.26
N VAL A 136 -0.07 2.83 3.53
CA VAL A 136 -0.65 3.67 4.62
C VAL A 136 -0.21 5.13 4.46
N ASP A 137 -1.09 6.06 4.80
CA ASP A 137 -0.80 7.51 4.84
C ASP A 137 0.43 7.81 5.71
N GLY A 138 1.28 8.72 5.24
CA GLY A 138 2.51 9.09 5.94
C GLY A 138 3.69 8.15 5.69
N SER A 139 3.54 7.10 4.88
CA SER A 139 4.63 6.15 4.63
C SER A 139 5.84 6.82 3.95
N PRO A 140 7.05 6.66 4.52
CA PRO A 140 8.29 7.08 3.87
C PRO A 140 8.57 6.22 2.64
N ILE A 141 8.85 6.88 1.52
CA ILE A 141 9.21 6.21 0.27
C ILE A 141 10.72 6.18 0.13
N LEU A 142 11.26 5.00 -0.17
CA LEU A 142 12.67 4.77 -0.41
C LEU A 142 13.04 4.98 -1.87
N ASP A 143 12.21 4.48 -2.79
CA ASP A 143 12.52 4.49 -4.21
C ASP A 143 11.27 4.27 -5.08
N ILE A 144 11.37 4.66 -6.35
CA ILE A 144 10.32 4.52 -7.37
C ILE A 144 11.00 3.98 -8.64
N LYS A 145 10.42 2.94 -9.24
CA LYS A 145 10.93 2.39 -10.51
C LYS A 145 9.81 2.21 -11.51
N PRO A 146 10.03 2.43 -12.81
CA PRO A 146 9.02 2.09 -13.81
C PRO A 146 8.71 0.59 -13.76
N PHE A 147 7.45 0.24 -13.93
CA PHE A 147 7.06 -1.16 -14.14
C PHE A 147 7.24 -1.48 -15.62
N VAL A 148 8.04 -2.51 -15.91
CA VAL A 148 8.42 -2.87 -17.28
C VAL A 148 7.87 -4.27 -17.59
N PRO A 149 6.77 -4.38 -18.36
CA PRO A 149 6.03 -5.62 -18.50
C PRO A 149 6.86 -6.82 -18.96
N PHE A 150 7.83 -6.63 -19.86
CA PHE A 150 8.61 -7.75 -20.40
C PHE A 150 9.54 -8.40 -19.37
N CYS A 151 9.98 -7.68 -18.32
CA CYS A 151 10.87 -8.22 -17.29
C CYS A 151 10.19 -8.42 -15.95
N ASP A 152 9.18 -7.61 -15.61
CA ASP A 152 8.50 -7.69 -14.32
C ASP A 152 7.33 -8.68 -14.31
N ASN A 153 6.76 -9.00 -15.48
CA ASN A 153 5.66 -9.95 -15.60
C ASN A 153 6.18 -11.38 -15.87
N VAL A 154 6.12 -12.23 -14.85
CA VAL A 154 6.54 -13.64 -14.96
C VAL A 154 5.30 -14.53 -15.14
N HIS A 155 4.91 -14.77 -16.39
CA HIS A 155 3.70 -15.53 -16.74
C HIS A 155 3.66 -16.96 -16.18
N ALA A 156 4.81 -17.63 -16.06
CA ALA A 156 4.93 -19.00 -15.57
C ALA A 156 5.13 -19.10 -14.04
N ALA A 157 5.00 -18.00 -13.30
CA ALA A 157 5.21 -18.01 -11.86
C ALA A 157 4.15 -18.85 -11.13
N THR A 158 4.60 -19.68 -10.19
CA THR A 158 3.74 -20.51 -9.34
C THR A 158 3.79 -20.06 -7.89
N ALA A 159 2.72 -20.30 -7.13
CA ALA A 159 2.68 -20.06 -5.68
C ALA A 159 2.10 -21.27 -4.95
N PRO A 160 2.48 -21.50 -3.68
CA PRO A 160 1.89 -22.57 -2.88
C PRO A 160 0.36 -22.45 -2.75
N PRO A 161 -0.39 -23.56 -2.62
CA PRO A 161 -1.85 -23.55 -2.56
C PRO A 161 -2.44 -22.63 -1.48
N TRP A 162 -1.76 -22.50 -0.33
CA TRP A 162 -2.18 -21.63 0.77
C TRP A 162 -2.08 -20.13 0.46
N VAL A 163 -1.30 -19.74 -0.56
CA VAL A 163 -1.29 -18.39 -1.15
C VAL A 163 -2.36 -18.29 -2.24
N ALA A 164 -2.43 -19.31 -3.11
CA ALA A 164 -3.19 -19.32 -4.36
C ALA A 164 -4.72 -19.41 -4.21
N ALA A 165 -5.25 -19.62 -3.00
CA ALA A 165 -6.70 -19.58 -2.78
C ALA A 165 -7.27 -18.25 -3.31
N LYS A 166 -8.11 -18.34 -4.36
CA LYS A 166 -8.69 -17.23 -5.11
C LYS A 166 -9.05 -16.06 -4.18
N VAL A 167 -8.67 -14.83 -4.55
CA VAL A 167 -9.40 -13.65 -4.07
C VAL A 167 -10.84 -13.94 -4.45
N ARG A 168 -11.70 -14.28 -3.48
CA ARG A 168 -13.13 -14.45 -3.75
C ARG A 168 -13.53 -13.19 -4.52
N GLY A 169 -14.17 -13.37 -5.68
CA GLY A 169 -14.72 -12.26 -6.45
C GLY A 169 -15.43 -11.33 -5.47
N GLY A 170 -15.23 -10.01 -5.64
CA GLY A 170 -15.83 -9.04 -4.73
C GLY A 170 -17.31 -9.37 -4.55
N CYS A 171 -17.82 -9.28 -3.32
CA CYS A 171 -19.25 -9.43 -3.12
C CYS A 171 -19.93 -8.32 -3.91
N SER A 172 -20.95 -8.66 -4.70
CA SER A 172 -21.88 -7.66 -5.19
C SER A 172 -22.70 -7.17 -4.00
N PHE A 173 -22.72 -5.87 -3.77
CA PHE A 173 -23.58 -5.26 -2.77
C PHE A 173 -24.10 -3.94 -3.32
N VAL A 174 -25.28 -3.54 -2.85
CA VAL A 174 -25.91 -2.28 -3.20
C VAL A 174 -25.80 -1.35 -2.01
N LEU A 175 -25.21 -0.18 -2.20
CA LEU A 175 -25.25 0.87 -1.19
C LEU A 175 -26.67 1.43 -1.09
N ALA A 176 -27.23 1.41 0.11
CA ALA A 176 -28.55 2.02 0.35
C ALA A 176 -28.54 3.51 -0.03
N ALA A 177 -29.63 4.01 -0.60
CA ALA A 177 -29.75 5.41 -1.04
C ALA A 177 -29.49 6.40 0.11
N CYS A 178 -29.95 6.07 1.33
CA CYS A 178 -29.70 6.87 2.53
C CYS A 178 -28.20 6.96 2.88
N PHE A 179 -27.44 5.88 2.67
CA PHE A 179 -25.99 5.84 2.86
C PHE A 179 -25.28 6.69 1.81
N ILE A 180 -25.66 6.58 0.53
CA ILE A 180 -25.10 7.41 -0.56
C ILE A 180 -25.35 8.90 -0.29
N ALA A 181 -26.56 9.26 0.14
CA ALA A 181 -26.88 10.65 0.48
C ALA A 181 -26.05 11.16 1.67
N ALA A 182 -25.87 10.35 2.71
CA ALA A 182 -25.01 10.68 3.85
C ALA A 182 -23.53 10.83 3.43
N LEU A 183 -23.03 9.91 2.60
CA LEU A 183 -21.67 9.93 2.06
C LEU A 183 -21.44 11.20 1.22
N ARG A 184 -22.40 11.59 0.39
CA ARG A 184 -22.32 12.81 -0.42
C ARG A 184 -22.26 14.06 0.44
N ARG A 185 -23.10 14.16 1.48
CA ARG A 185 -23.05 15.29 2.44
C ARG A 185 -21.69 15.37 3.14
N ALA A 186 -21.15 14.24 3.58
CA ALA A 186 -19.83 14.18 4.20
C ALA A 186 -18.71 14.58 3.23
N PHE A 187 -18.76 14.09 1.98
CA PHE A 187 -17.80 14.46 0.94
C PHE A 187 -17.84 15.95 0.65
N THR A 188 -19.02 16.55 0.41
CA THR A 188 -19.13 17.99 0.13
C THR A 188 -18.62 18.84 1.28
N LYS A 189 -18.93 18.46 2.53
CA LYS A 189 -18.45 19.17 3.73
C LYS A 189 -16.92 19.14 3.86
N HIS A 190 -16.28 18.03 3.49
CA HIS A 190 -14.81 17.90 3.59
C HIS A 190 -14.06 18.36 2.34
N ALA A 191 -14.68 18.29 1.16
CA ALA A 191 -14.08 18.77 -0.09
C ALA A 191 -13.80 20.28 -0.03
N THR A 192 -14.70 21.05 0.58
CA THR A 192 -14.49 22.50 0.83
C THR A 192 -13.34 22.77 1.79
N GLN A 193 -13.05 21.85 2.72
CA GLN A 193 -11.94 21.98 3.68
C GLN A 193 -10.60 21.53 3.09
N LEU A 194 -10.59 20.49 2.25
CA LEU A 194 -9.38 19.90 1.70
C LEU A 194 -8.84 20.65 0.48
N GLY A 195 -9.71 21.28 -0.32
CA GLY A 195 -9.31 22.01 -1.52
C GLY A 195 -8.38 21.18 -2.42
N GLN A 196 -7.24 21.75 -2.80
CA GLN A 196 -6.22 21.08 -3.64
C GLN A 196 -5.55 19.85 -2.98
N ARG A 197 -5.74 19.63 -1.66
CA ARG A 197 -5.23 18.44 -0.97
C ARG A 197 -6.13 17.22 -1.14
N SER A 198 -7.29 17.36 -1.78
CA SER A 198 -8.16 16.23 -2.07
C SER A 198 -7.44 15.21 -2.99
N LEU A 199 -7.60 13.93 -2.66
CA LEU A 199 -7.16 12.82 -3.51
C LEU A 199 -8.17 12.51 -4.63
N TYR A 200 -9.36 13.09 -4.56
CA TYR A 200 -10.48 12.82 -5.46
C TYR A 200 -11.05 14.12 -6.02
N CYS A 201 -11.24 14.18 -7.33
CA CYS A 201 -11.74 15.38 -8.02
C CYS A 201 -13.26 15.54 -7.91
N GLY A 202 -13.98 14.48 -7.52
CA GLY A 202 -15.44 14.51 -7.41
C GLY A 202 -16.00 13.36 -6.59
N PHE A 203 -17.27 13.51 -6.20
CA PHE A 203 -17.97 12.54 -5.34
C PHE A 203 -18.05 11.15 -5.97
N GLU A 204 -18.21 11.05 -7.30
CA GLU A 204 -18.35 9.76 -7.97
C GLU A 204 -17.07 8.91 -7.87
N GLN A 205 -15.88 9.51 -7.99
CA GLN A 205 -14.61 8.80 -7.79
C GLN A 205 -14.44 8.33 -6.33
N TYR A 206 -14.88 9.16 -5.38
CA TYR A 206 -14.85 8.79 -3.96
C TYR A 206 -15.87 7.70 -3.63
N ARG A 207 -17.06 7.73 -4.26
CA ARG A 207 -18.06 6.68 -4.16
C ARG A 207 -17.50 5.37 -4.69
N GLU A 208 -16.86 5.38 -5.86
CA GLU A 208 -16.22 4.20 -6.44
C GLU A 208 -15.16 3.60 -5.50
N LEU A 209 -14.34 4.43 -4.85
CA LEU A 209 -13.42 3.97 -3.80
C LEU A 209 -14.16 3.21 -2.70
N VAL A 210 -15.19 3.82 -2.11
CA VAL A 210 -15.96 3.23 -1.01
C VAL A 210 -16.61 1.92 -1.46
N GLU A 211 -17.17 1.89 -2.66
CA GLU A 211 -17.76 0.70 -3.24
C GLU A 211 -16.73 -0.44 -3.39
N GLN A 212 -15.55 -0.13 -3.94
CA GLN A 212 -14.49 -1.12 -4.11
C GLN A 212 -13.93 -1.63 -2.77
N VAL A 213 -13.68 -0.74 -1.80
CA VAL A 213 -13.19 -1.11 -0.46
C VAL A 213 -14.15 -2.05 0.26
N LEU A 214 -15.45 -1.75 0.21
CA LEU A 214 -16.48 -2.56 0.83
C LEU A 214 -16.69 -3.89 0.09
N SER A 215 -16.58 -3.91 -1.26
CA SER A 215 -16.76 -5.14 -2.07
C SER A 215 -15.78 -6.25 -1.70
N ARG A 216 -14.55 -5.84 -1.35
CA ARG A 216 -13.45 -6.75 -1.05
C ARG A 216 -13.40 -7.14 0.44
N ASP A 217 -14.04 -6.35 1.31
CA ASP A 217 -13.88 -6.37 2.77
C ASP A 217 -12.42 -6.61 3.18
N ILE A 218 -11.54 -5.64 2.97
CA ILE A 218 -10.09 -5.78 3.17
C ILE A 218 -9.62 -6.16 4.59
N ARG A 219 -10.54 -6.28 5.56
CA ARG A 219 -10.26 -6.76 6.93
C ARG A 219 -9.79 -8.22 6.95
N SER A 220 -9.11 -8.60 8.03
CA SER A 220 -8.74 -10.01 8.24
C SER A 220 -9.96 -10.89 8.40
N HIS A 221 -9.87 -12.17 8.00
CA HIS A 221 -10.94 -13.16 8.24
C HIS A 221 -11.39 -13.17 9.70
N THR A 222 -10.45 -13.12 10.64
CA THR A 222 -10.73 -13.06 12.08
C THR A 222 -11.53 -11.82 12.49
N GLN A 223 -11.35 -10.67 11.83
CA GLN A 223 -12.12 -9.45 12.08
C GLN A 223 -13.47 -9.43 11.35
N ARG A 224 -13.70 -10.30 10.37
CA ARG A 224 -15.01 -10.42 9.72
C ARG A 224 -16.00 -11.28 10.52
N ILE A 225 -15.47 -12.21 11.32
CA ILE A 225 -16.27 -13.20 12.09
C ILE A 225 -16.57 -12.71 13.51
N LYS A 226 -15.79 -11.76 14.02
CA LYS A 226 -16.07 -11.06 15.29
C LYS A 226 -17.03 -9.91 15.06
#